data_AF-A0A7C5RRF1-F1
#
_entry.id   AF-A0A7C5RRF1-F1
#
_cell.length_a   1.000
_cell.length_b   1.000
_cell.length_c   1.000
_cell.angle_alpha   90.00
_cell.angle_beta   90.00
_cell.angle_gamma   90.00
#
_symmetry.space_group_name_H-M   'P 1'
#
loop_
_entity.id
_entity.type
_entity.pdbx_description
1 polymer ?
#
loop_
_entity_poly.entity_id
_entity_poly.type
_entity_poly.pdbx_seq_one_letter_code
_entity_poly.pdbx_strand_id
1 'polypeptide(L)' 'MMEEVQALAQAAGISIPPERLPLLSATAPIVRQGLEAMLVLPLTDVPPASTFFPRGAEG' A
#
# COMPACT_ATOMS: atom_id res chain seq x y z
N MET A 1 -0.13 12.44 -11.54
CA MET A 1 0.37 11.07 -11.33
C MET A 1 1.70 11.05 -10.59
N MET A 2 2.76 11.69 -11.12
CA MET A 2 4.07 11.73 -10.41
C MET A 2 4.01 12.46 -9.06
N GLU A 3 3.29 13.58 -8.97
CA GLU A 3 3.08 14.31 -7.70
C GLU A 3 2.36 13.45 -6.64
N GLU A 4 1.45 12.58 -7.07
CA GLU A 4 0.67 11.72 -6.19
C GLU A 4 1.53 10.61 -5.58
N VAL A 5 2.41 10.00 -6.40
CA VAL A 5 3.40 9.02 -5.93
C VAL A 5 4.41 9.65 -4.97
N GLN A 6 4.83 10.88 -5.26
CA GLN A 6 5.78 11.60 -4.40
C GLN A 6 5.12 12.01 -3.07
N ALA A 7 3.87 12.47 -3.09
CA ALA A 7 3.11 12.78 -1.89
C ALA A 7 2.85 11.54 -1.03
N LEU A 8 2.49 10.40 -1.64
CA LEU A 8 2.30 9.14 -0.91
C LEU A 8 3.59 8.66 -0.26
N ALA A 9 4.71 8.78 -0.97
CA ALA A 9 6.01 8.40 -0.45
C ALA A 9 6.46 9.27 0.71
N GLN A 10 6.23 10.58 0.64
CA GLN A 10 6.47 11.47 1.78
C GLN A 10 5.58 11.12 2.97
N ALA A 11 4.29 10.85 2.74
CA ALA A 11 3.38 10.41 3.81
C ALA A 11 3.82 9.08 4.46
N ALA A 12 4.44 8.19 3.68
CA ALA A 12 5.03 6.94 4.15
C ALA A 12 6.44 7.11 4.76
N GLY A 13 7.00 8.32 4.77
CA GLY A 13 8.38 8.58 5.21
C GLY A 13 9.46 7.99 4.30
N ILE A 14 9.10 7.64 3.07
CA ILE A 14 10.01 7.03 2.08
C ILE A 14 10.59 8.14 1.20
N SER A 15 11.91 8.25 1.19
CA SER A 15 12.61 9.09 0.21
C SER A 15 12.75 8.34 -1.11
N ILE A 16 12.06 8.80 -2.14
CA ILE A 16 12.18 8.25 -3.50
C ILE A 16 13.27 9.02 -4.26
N PRO A 17 14.30 8.33 -4.79
CA PRO A 17 15.27 8.94 -5.69
C PRO A 17 14.57 9.43 -6.98
N PRO A 18 14.91 10.62 -7.49
CA PRO A 18 14.23 11.20 -8.66
C PRO A 18 14.32 10.32 -9.91
N GLU A 19 15.38 9.53 -10.06
CA GLU A 19 15.55 8.56 -11.14
C GLU A 19 14.58 7.36 -11.07
N ARG A 20 13.99 7.09 -9.90
CA ARG A 20 13.01 6.00 -9.70
C ARG A 20 11.56 6.48 -9.74
N LEU A 21 11.31 7.79 -9.63
CA LEU A 21 9.97 8.37 -9.71
C LEU A 21 9.22 8.01 -11.01
N PRO A 22 9.84 8.03 -12.21
CA PRO A 22 9.14 7.67 -13.45
C PRO A 22 8.69 6.21 -13.45
N LEU A 23 9.55 5.31 -12.96
CA LEU A 23 9.27 3.88 -12.90
C LEU A 23 8.15 3.57 -11.90
N LEU A 24 8.17 4.22 -10.74
CA LEU A 24 7.10 4.10 -9.74
C LEU A 24 5.79 4.71 -10.23
N SER A 25 5.84 5.85 -10.92
CA SER A 25 4.65 6.46 -11.49
C SER A 25 4.04 5.66 -12.64
N ALA A 26 4.84 4.84 -13.34
CA ALA A 26 4.36 3.91 -14.36
C ALA A 26 3.77 2.62 -13.76
N THR A 27 4.30 2.16 -12.63
CA THR A 27 3.86 0.90 -11.97
C THR A 27 2.70 1.10 -10.99
N ALA A 28 2.60 2.26 -10.35
CA ALA A 28 1.50 2.63 -9.46
C ALA A 28 0.09 2.37 -10.04
N PRO A 29 -0.24 2.76 -11.29
CA PRO A 29 -1.56 2.47 -11.87
C PRO A 29 -1.83 0.97 -12.04
N ILE A 30 -0.81 0.17 -12.38
CA ILE A 30 -0.95 -1.28 -12.56
C ILE A 30 -1.28 -1.93 -11.21
N VAL A 31 -0.56 -1.54 -10.16
CA VAL A 31 -0.81 -2.01 -8.79
C VAL A 31 -2.20 -1.57 -8.31
N ARG A 32 -2.62 -0.33 -8.63
CA ARG A 32 -3.94 0.18 -8.25
C ARG A 32 -5.05 -0.60 -8.93
N GLN A 33 -4.93 -0.92 -10.22
CA GLN A 33 -5.91 -1.75 -10.94
C GLN A 33 -6.02 -3.16 -10.34
N GLY A 34 -4.88 -3.78 -9.96
CA GLY A 34 -4.90 -5.07 -9.27
C GLY A 34 -5.61 -5.01 -7.92
N LEU A 35 -5.39 -3.94 -7.15
CA LEU A 35 -6.08 -3.71 -5.88
C LEU A 35 -7.58 -3.44 -6.07
N GLU A 36 -7.97 -2.63 -7.05
CA GLU A 36 -9.37 -2.38 -7.39
C GLU A 36 -10.09 -3.68 -7.75
N ALA A 37 -9.45 -4.58 -8.50
CA ALA A 37 -9.99 -5.91 -8.80
C ALA A 37 -10.16 -6.78 -7.53
N MET A 38 -9.27 -6.66 -6.54
CA MET A 38 -9.41 -7.34 -5.25
C MET A 38 -10.53 -6.75 -4.38
N LEU A 39 -10.78 -5.44 -4.44
CA LEU A 39 -11.84 -4.78 -3.65
C LEU A 39 -13.26 -5.17 -4.09
N VAL A 40 -13.41 -5.69 -5.31
CA VAL A 40 -14.69 -6.21 -5.82
C VAL A 40 -14.99 -7.61 -5.26
N LEU A 41 -14.01 -8.28 -4.65
CA LEU A 41 -14.24 -9.56 -4.00
C LEU A 41 -15.03 -9.34 -2.70
N PRO A 42 -16.10 -10.11 -2.44
CA PRO A 42 -16.81 -10.06 -1.17
C PRO A 42 -15.85 -10.49 -0.05
N LEU A 43 -15.42 -9.53 0.78
CA LEU A 43 -14.55 -9.75 1.94
C LEU A 43 -15.31 -10.27 3.16
N THR A 44 -16.61 -10.52 3.03
CA THR A 44 -17.46 -11.06 4.09
C THR A 44 -16.87 -12.39 4.58
N ASP A 45 -16.49 -12.43 5.86
CA ASP A 45 -15.89 -13.58 6.55
C ASP A 45 -14.47 -14.00 6.13
N VAL A 46 -13.68 -13.12 5.50
CA VAL A 46 -12.24 -13.39 5.31
C VAL A 46 -11.47 -12.84 6.52
N PRO A 47 -11.05 -13.69 7.48
CA PRO A 47 -10.20 -13.22 8.56
C PRO A 47 -8.85 -12.73 8.00
N PRO A 48 -8.28 -11.64 8.52
CA PRO A 48 -6.96 -11.19 8.10
C PRO A 48 -5.94 -12.29 8.35
N ALA A 49 -5.14 -12.61 7.34
CA ALA A 49 -4.18 -13.71 7.36
C ALA A 49 -3.09 -13.59 8.44
N SER A 50 -2.96 -12.42 9.08
CA SER A 50 -2.09 -12.25 10.26
C SER A 50 -2.63 -11.15 11.17
N THR A 51 -3.21 -11.54 12.30
CA THR A 51 -3.42 -10.66 13.45
C THR A 51 -2.25 -10.86 14.41
N PHE A 52 -1.31 -9.92 14.41
CA PHE A 52 -0.23 -9.92 15.39
C PHE A 52 -0.82 -9.47 16.75
N PHE A 53 -0.94 -10.40 17.71
CA PHE A 53 -1.30 -10.07 19.09
C PHE A 53 0.00 -9.77 19.86
N PRO A 54 0.27 -8.52 20.28
CA PRO A 54 1.39 -8.28 21.19
C PRO A 54 1.07 -8.95 22.54
N ARG A 55 1.75 -10.07 22.84
CA ARG A 55 1.80 -10.63 24.19
C ARG A 55 2.45 -9.60 25.12
N GLY A 56 1.70 -9.05 26.07
CA GLY A 56 2.31 -8.23 27.14
C GLY A 56 1.45 -7.16 27.82
N ALA A 57 0.12 -7.22 27.74
CA ALA A 57 -0.76 -6.30 28.47
C ALA A 57 -1.43 -6.95 29.70
N GLU A 58 -0.69 -7.80 30.41
CA GLU A 58 -1.08 -8.26 31.76
C GLU A 58 0.03 -7.87 32.72
N GLY A 59 -0.16 -6.75 33.40
CA GLY A 59 0.64 -6.23 34.51
C GLY A 59 -0.29 -5.61 35.54
#